data_AF-C9LDU5-F1
#
_entry.id   AF-C9LDU5-F1
#
_cell.length_a   1.000
_cell.length_b   1.000
_cell.length_c   1.000
_cell.angle_alpha   90.00
_cell.angle_beta   90.00
_cell.angle_gamma   90.00
#
_symmetry.space_group_name_H-M   'P 1'
#
loop_
_entity.id
_entity.type
_entity.pdbx_description
1 polymer ?
#
loop_
_entity_poly.entity_id
_entity_poly.type
_entity_poly.pdbx_seq_one_letter_code
_entity_poly.pdbx_strand_id
1 'polypeptide(L)'
;MKKLFLLLCIALAGQKGLAQSVTINKTDGSKVTFTAAEIKNIEFNAGAQQADTTLFHTYKGYITVTNSMFQNKYFGDKAEIRVLKTGEKYLCRFVDPQWGDGLFSLDMQGQNISGTGKIKIASPGGSAKEYEASYKGTMRNVVFTIPALMGGTTINWTFGEPPAAMSIAGEYKGTDAIKVGGNFGPYTVADAVYKVVANADGTINVTVPEEQYKDTPMGDLTLGSFTVSNIVYDETAKAFVRDYSGDGIKAHFTAKKGGQVVMDKEYEFKNAKITLKLTEDGKLTVENGFQLGSMPFPITANYTGEKQSK
;
A
#
# COMPACT_ATOMS: atom_id res chain seq x y z
N MET A 1 -9.19 -1.90 -49.68
CA MET A 1 -8.33 -3.08 -49.46
C MET A 1 -8.35 -4.07 -50.62
N LYS A 2 -9.49 -4.57 -51.12
CA LYS A 2 -9.54 -5.47 -52.31
C LYS A 2 -8.88 -4.90 -53.58
N LYS A 3 -8.93 -3.57 -53.80
CA LYS A 3 -8.35 -2.91 -54.98
C LYS A 3 -6.81 -2.81 -54.97
N LEU A 4 -6.18 -2.83 -53.79
CA LEU A 4 -4.70 -2.80 -53.68
C LEU A 4 -4.09 -4.19 -53.97
N PHE A 5 -4.82 -5.25 -53.61
CA PHE A 5 -4.43 -6.65 -53.84
C PHE A 5 -4.43 -7.03 -55.33
N LEU A 6 -5.37 -6.47 -56.11
CA LEU A 6 -5.48 -6.78 -57.53
C LEU A 6 -4.35 -6.12 -58.35
N LEU A 7 -3.91 -4.91 -58.01
CA LEU A 7 -2.83 -4.22 -58.72
C LEU A 7 -1.46 -4.88 -58.54
N LEU A 8 -1.15 -5.37 -57.32
CA LEU A 8 0.16 -5.96 -57.03
C LEU A 8 0.36 -7.30 -57.74
N CYS A 9 -0.67 -8.14 -57.81
CA CYS A 9 -0.61 -9.42 -58.54
C CYS A 9 -0.51 -9.25 -60.07
N ILE A 10 -1.09 -8.17 -60.64
CA ILE A 10 -1.04 -7.90 -62.08
C ILE A 10 0.36 -7.42 -62.51
N ALA A 11 1.08 -6.68 -61.67
CA ALA A 11 2.42 -6.18 -61.98
C ALA A 11 3.48 -7.29 -62.06
N LEU A 12 3.36 -8.35 -61.24
CA LEU A 12 4.35 -9.44 -61.20
C LEU A 12 4.19 -10.49 -62.30
N ALA A 13 2.98 -10.64 -62.86
CA ALA A 13 2.67 -11.68 -63.85
C ALA A 13 3.06 -11.31 -65.30
N GLY A 14 3.39 -10.04 -65.57
CA GLY A 14 3.50 -9.51 -66.93
C GLY A 14 4.87 -9.60 -67.61
N GLN A 15 5.97 -9.91 -66.91
CA GLN A 15 7.31 -9.85 -67.51
C GLN A 15 8.22 -10.98 -67.04
N LYS A 16 8.31 -12.03 -67.86
CA LYS A 16 9.35 -13.07 -67.68
C LYS A 16 10.71 -12.49 -68.09
N GLY A 17 11.68 -12.51 -67.17
CA GLY A 17 13.09 -12.32 -67.48
C GLY A 17 13.77 -11.03 -66.96
N LEU A 18 13.08 -10.17 -66.22
CA LEU A 18 13.69 -9.01 -65.55
C LEU A 18 13.64 -9.17 -64.03
N ALA A 19 14.67 -8.68 -63.32
CA ALA A 19 14.69 -8.66 -61.86
C ALA A 19 13.55 -7.76 -61.35
N GLN A 20 12.59 -8.34 -60.64
CA GLN A 20 11.43 -7.61 -60.13
C GLN A 20 11.67 -7.24 -58.66
N SER A 21 11.22 -6.03 -58.28
CA SER A 21 11.28 -5.56 -56.89
C SER A 21 9.93 -5.01 -56.46
N VAL A 22 9.65 -5.07 -55.16
CA VAL A 22 8.48 -4.51 -54.51
C VAL A 22 8.94 -3.38 -53.61
N THR A 23 8.53 -2.14 -53.90
CA THR A 23 8.77 -0.99 -53.03
C THR A 23 7.51 -0.65 -52.25
N ILE A 24 7.62 -0.71 -50.92
CA ILE A 24 6.60 -0.26 -49.98
C ILE A 24 6.95 1.19 -49.58
N ASN A 25 6.09 2.12 -49.97
CA ASN A 25 6.17 3.50 -49.53
C ASN A 25 5.40 3.64 -48.21
N LYS A 26 6.08 4.07 -47.15
CA LYS A 26 5.47 4.30 -45.83
C LYS A 26 4.87 5.70 -45.76
N THR A 27 3.94 5.87 -44.81
CA THR A 27 3.27 7.16 -44.56
C THR A 27 4.21 8.25 -44.02
N ASP A 28 5.33 7.85 -43.42
CA ASP A 28 6.41 8.75 -42.96
C ASP A 28 7.35 9.20 -44.11
N GLY A 29 7.06 8.78 -45.36
CA GLY A 29 7.86 9.10 -46.54
C GLY A 29 9.07 8.19 -46.77
N SER A 30 9.41 7.32 -45.81
CA SER A 30 10.45 6.33 -45.98
C SER A 30 9.99 5.20 -46.93
N LYS A 31 10.95 4.53 -47.56
CA LYS A 31 10.69 3.48 -48.53
C LYS A 31 11.46 2.22 -48.16
N VAL A 32 10.84 1.07 -48.36
CA VAL A 32 11.51 -0.23 -48.23
C VAL A 32 11.33 -0.98 -49.54
N THR A 33 12.43 -1.41 -50.14
CA THR A 33 12.43 -2.15 -51.40
C THR A 33 12.94 -3.56 -51.16
N PHE A 34 12.18 -4.55 -51.60
CA PHE A 34 12.55 -5.96 -51.57
C PHE A 34 12.67 -6.47 -53.00
N THR A 35 13.67 -7.29 -53.28
CA THR A 35 13.69 -8.07 -54.52
C THR A 35 12.67 -9.21 -54.42
N ALA A 36 12.08 -9.61 -55.54
CA ALA A 36 11.06 -10.68 -55.54
C ALA A 36 11.59 -12.01 -54.98
N ALA A 37 12.90 -12.27 -55.08
CA ALA A 37 13.54 -13.47 -54.53
C ALA A 37 13.58 -13.49 -52.99
N GLU A 38 13.46 -12.33 -52.32
CA GLU A 38 13.53 -12.21 -50.86
C GLU A 38 12.17 -12.42 -50.18
N ILE A 39 11.08 -12.47 -50.94
CA ILE A 39 9.72 -12.48 -50.41
C ILE A 39 9.14 -13.90 -50.43
N LYS A 40 8.98 -14.51 -49.26
CA LYS A 40 8.33 -15.83 -49.10
C LYS A 40 6.82 -15.72 -48.87
N ASN A 41 6.38 -14.79 -48.02
CA ASN A 41 4.99 -14.50 -47.67
C ASN A 41 4.86 -13.03 -47.22
N ILE A 42 3.63 -12.50 -47.22
CA ILE A 42 3.30 -11.18 -46.65
C ILE A 42 2.12 -11.37 -45.71
N GLU A 43 2.32 -11.06 -44.43
CA GLU A 43 1.31 -11.18 -43.37
C GLU A 43 1.02 -9.80 -42.78
N PHE A 44 -0.27 -9.46 -42.66
CA PHE A 44 -0.72 -8.24 -41.99
C PHE A 44 -1.27 -8.60 -40.62
N ASN A 45 -0.46 -8.44 -39.58
CA ASN A 45 -0.93 -8.60 -38.20
C ASN A 45 -1.63 -7.30 -37.78
N ALA A 46 -2.91 -7.40 -37.41
CA ALA A 46 -3.57 -6.31 -36.70
C ALA A 46 -2.89 -6.18 -35.33
N GLY A 47 -2.03 -5.16 -35.17
CA GLY A 47 -1.57 -4.77 -33.85
C GLY A 47 -2.79 -4.50 -32.97
N ALA A 48 -2.75 -4.92 -31.69
CA ALA A 48 -3.81 -4.65 -30.74
C ALA A 48 -4.15 -3.16 -30.76
N GLN A 49 -5.27 -2.81 -31.38
CA GLN A 49 -5.73 -1.43 -31.45
C GLN A 49 -6.12 -1.05 -30.03
N GLN A 50 -5.31 -0.22 -29.36
CA GLN A 50 -5.75 0.48 -28.17
C GLN A 50 -7.03 1.21 -28.56
N ALA A 51 -8.15 0.81 -27.94
CA ALA A 51 -9.40 1.51 -28.13
C ALA A 51 -9.16 2.98 -27.81
N ASP A 52 -9.58 3.88 -28.69
CA ASP A 52 -9.53 5.31 -28.40
C ASP A 52 -10.48 5.56 -27.21
N THR A 53 -9.89 5.74 -26.03
CA THR A 53 -10.60 5.91 -24.77
C THR A 53 -10.40 7.31 -24.25
N THR A 54 -11.50 7.94 -23.85
CA THR A 54 -11.47 9.22 -23.13
C THR A 54 -11.76 8.98 -21.64
N LEU A 55 -11.05 9.67 -20.76
CA LEU A 55 -11.31 9.62 -19.32
C LEU A 55 -12.63 10.34 -19.04
N PHE A 56 -13.60 9.63 -18.47
CA PHE A 56 -14.88 10.20 -18.06
C PHE A 56 -14.85 10.68 -16.60
N HIS A 57 -14.31 9.86 -15.69
CA HIS A 57 -14.21 10.21 -14.28
C HIS A 57 -13.15 9.39 -13.54
N THR A 58 -12.64 9.92 -12.43
CA THR A 58 -11.72 9.22 -11.51
C THR A 58 -12.29 9.22 -10.10
N TYR A 59 -12.41 8.03 -9.51
CA TYR A 59 -12.78 7.83 -8.12
C TYR A 59 -11.54 7.39 -7.33
N LYS A 60 -11.25 8.10 -6.24
CA LYS A 60 -10.19 7.73 -5.30
C LYS A 60 -10.75 6.86 -4.19
N GLY A 61 -9.94 5.92 -3.74
CA GLY A 61 -10.30 5.03 -2.67
C GLY A 61 -9.10 4.29 -2.11
N TYR A 62 -9.37 3.43 -1.15
CA TYR A 62 -8.35 2.61 -0.53
C TYR A 62 -8.60 1.13 -0.79
N ILE A 63 -7.55 0.33 -0.62
CA ILE A 63 -7.61 -1.10 -0.85
C ILE A 63 -7.24 -1.93 0.37
N THR A 64 -7.99 -3.01 0.57
CA THR A 64 -7.54 -4.17 1.34
C THR A 64 -7.39 -5.36 0.41
N VAL A 65 -6.42 -6.23 0.69
CA VAL A 65 -6.14 -7.39 -0.16
C VAL A 65 -6.14 -8.67 0.66
N THR A 66 -6.73 -9.70 0.07
CA THR A 66 -6.78 -11.07 0.61
C THR A 66 -6.17 -12.03 -0.40
N ASN A 67 -5.29 -12.91 0.06
CA ASN A 67 -4.77 -14.04 -0.69
C ASN A 67 -4.45 -15.21 0.25
N SER A 68 -3.74 -16.23 -0.23
CA SER A 68 -3.34 -17.39 0.57
C SER A 68 -2.45 -17.09 1.78
N MET A 69 -1.76 -15.94 1.81
CA MET A 69 -0.80 -15.57 2.85
C MET A 69 -1.36 -14.58 3.88
N PHE A 70 -2.33 -13.77 3.51
CA PHE A 70 -2.93 -12.78 4.40
C PHE A 70 -4.38 -12.46 4.03
N GLN A 71 -5.16 -12.06 5.02
CA GLN A 71 -6.57 -11.70 4.86
C GLN A 71 -6.79 -10.24 5.20
N ASN A 72 -7.60 -9.57 4.37
CA ASN A 72 -8.06 -8.18 4.54
C ASN A 72 -6.95 -7.18 4.92
N LYS A 73 -5.75 -7.34 4.36
CA LYS A 73 -4.59 -6.51 4.70
C LYS A 73 -4.69 -5.17 3.97
N TYR A 74 -4.55 -4.07 4.69
CA TYR A 74 -4.53 -2.72 4.13
C TYR A 74 -3.25 -2.45 3.31
N PHE A 75 -3.40 -1.85 2.12
CA PHE A 75 -2.29 -1.52 1.22
C PHE A 75 -2.21 -0.04 0.80
N GLY A 76 -3.12 0.80 1.28
CA GLY A 76 -3.08 2.25 1.04
C GLY A 76 -4.31 2.79 0.33
N ASP A 77 -4.25 4.10 0.09
CA ASP A 77 -5.28 5.01 -0.42
C ASP A 77 -4.92 5.59 -1.81
N LYS A 78 -3.87 5.05 -2.44
CA LYS A 78 -3.42 5.44 -3.78
C LYS A 78 -4.20 4.78 -4.91
N ALA A 79 -5.16 3.91 -4.57
CA ALA A 79 -5.91 3.14 -5.53
C ALA A 79 -7.05 3.96 -6.15
N GLU A 80 -7.17 3.89 -7.47
CA GLU A 80 -8.16 4.62 -8.25
C GLU A 80 -9.02 3.67 -9.09
N ILE A 81 -10.31 4.00 -9.20
CA ILE A 81 -11.17 3.48 -10.26
C ILE A 81 -11.43 4.62 -11.24
N ARG A 82 -11.01 4.44 -12.48
CA ARG A 82 -11.20 5.38 -13.58
C ARG A 82 -12.26 4.83 -14.53
N VAL A 83 -13.28 5.62 -14.80
CA VAL A 83 -14.28 5.29 -15.81
C VAL A 83 -13.82 5.88 -17.13
N LEU A 84 -13.68 5.03 -18.14
CA LEU A 84 -13.28 5.42 -19.49
C LEU A 84 -14.46 5.27 -20.44
N LYS A 85 -14.51 6.07 -21.50
CA LYS A 85 -15.52 5.99 -22.56
C LYS A 85 -14.87 5.58 -23.88
N THR A 86 -15.47 4.61 -24.57
CA THR A 86 -15.09 4.17 -25.92
C THR A 86 -16.33 4.10 -26.80
N GLY A 87 -16.51 5.11 -27.66
CA GLY A 87 -17.78 5.32 -28.36
C GLY A 87 -18.94 5.51 -27.38
N GLU A 88 -19.95 4.64 -27.45
CA GLU A 88 -21.12 4.65 -26.54
C GLU A 88 -20.95 3.73 -25.32
N LYS A 89 -19.83 3.02 -25.21
CA LYS A 89 -19.57 2.09 -24.11
C LYS A 89 -18.67 2.72 -23.04
N TYR A 90 -18.79 2.21 -21.83
CA TYR A 90 -17.91 2.53 -20.71
C TYR A 90 -17.02 1.35 -20.35
N LEU A 91 -15.84 1.65 -19.81
CA LEU A 91 -14.88 0.69 -19.27
C LEU A 91 -14.49 1.10 -17.86
N CYS A 92 -14.14 0.11 -17.04
CA CYS A 92 -13.57 0.32 -15.72
C CYS A 92 -12.07 0.10 -15.80
N ARG A 93 -11.27 1.07 -15.35
CA ARG A 93 -9.82 0.92 -15.18
C ARG A 93 -9.46 1.05 -13.71
N PHE A 94 -8.93 -0.02 -13.13
CA PHE A 94 -8.34 0.00 -11.80
C PHE A 94 -6.87 0.39 -11.90
N VAL A 95 -6.39 1.27 -11.02
CA VAL A 95 -4.99 1.68 -10.96
C VAL A 95 -4.53 1.73 -9.51
N ASP A 96 -3.49 0.96 -9.18
CA ASP A 96 -2.78 1.06 -7.91
C ASP A 96 -1.27 0.87 -8.16
N PRO A 97 -0.38 1.64 -7.50
CA PRO A 97 1.06 1.53 -7.71
C PRO A 97 1.65 0.15 -7.43
N GLN A 98 1.06 -0.61 -6.50
CA GLN A 98 1.53 -1.93 -6.08
C GLN A 98 0.67 -3.05 -6.66
N TRP A 99 -0.65 -2.86 -6.68
CA TRP A 99 -1.64 -3.86 -7.05
C TRP A 99 -2.13 -3.74 -8.49
N GLY A 100 -1.49 -2.87 -9.27
CA GLY A 100 -1.44 -2.97 -10.72
C GLY A 100 -2.38 -2.04 -11.46
N ASP A 101 -2.39 -2.22 -12.78
CA ASP A 101 -3.19 -1.44 -13.72
C ASP A 101 -4.03 -2.41 -14.54
N GLY A 102 -5.35 -2.34 -14.41
CA GLY A 102 -6.27 -3.27 -15.03
C GLY A 102 -7.38 -2.58 -15.76
N LEU A 103 -7.74 -3.12 -16.94
CA LEU A 103 -8.80 -2.62 -17.79
C LEU A 103 -9.87 -3.71 -17.96
N PHE A 104 -11.12 -3.32 -17.72
CA PHE A 104 -12.26 -4.23 -17.63
C PHE A 104 -13.44 -3.69 -18.43
N SER A 105 -14.27 -4.61 -18.95
CA SER A 105 -15.63 -4.27 -19.38
C SER A 105 -16.40 -3.65 -18.21
N LEU A 106 -17.44 -2.87 -18.50
CA LEU A 106 -18.32 -2.32 -17.47
C LEU A 106 -19.76 -2.66 -17.81
N ASP A 107 -20.34 -3.54 -17.01
CA ASP A 107 -21.75 -3.90 -17.01
C ASP A 107 -22.41 -3.28 -15.78
N MET A 108 -23.53 -2.59 -15.97
CA MET A 108 -24.31 -1.99 -14.87
C MET A 108 -25.67 -2.67 -14.75
N GLN A 109 -26.02 -3.05 -13.52
CA GLN A 109 -27.34 -3.55 -13.15
C GLN A 109 -27.84 -2.76 -11.93
N GLY A 110 -28.59 -1.68 -12.17
CA GLY A 110 -28.98 -0.75 -11.13
C GLY A 110 -27.75 -0.07 -10.50
N GLN A 111 -27.56 -0.24 -9.19
CA GLN A 111 -26.40 0.29 -8.47
C GLN A 111 -25.19 -0.67 -8.44
N ASN A 112 -25.36 -1.88 -8.98
CA ASN A 112 -24.30 -2.87 -9.05
C ASN A 112 -23.53 -2.73 -10.36
N ILE A 113 -22.23 -2.90 -10.28
CA ILE A 113 -21.31 -2.90 -11.40
C ILE A 113 -20.52 -4.21 -11.41
N SER A 114 -20.23 -4.69 -12.61
CA SER A 114 -19.39 -5.87 -12.81
C SER A 114 -18.65 -5.80 -14.13
N GLY A 115 -17.65 -6.65 -14.29
CA GLY A 115 -16.96 -6.79 -15.56
C GLY A 115 -15.83 -7.80 -15.51
N THR A 116 -15.28 -8.07 -16.68
CA THR A 116 -14.14 -8.96 -16.88
C THR A 116 -13.06 -8.25 -17.69
N GLY A 117 -11.81 -8.63 -17.48
CA GLY A 117 -10.71 -8.03 -18.20
C GLY A 117 -9.39 -8.55 -17.67
N LYS A 118 -8.36 -7.73 -17.86
CA LYS A 118 -6.99 -8.09 -17.49
C LYS A 118 -6.37 -7.04 -16.61
N ILE A 119 -5.55 -7.50 -15.68
CA ILE A 119 -4.79 -6.65 -14.77
C ILE A 119 -3.31 -6.98 -14.84
N LYS A 120 -2.49 -5.94 -14.93
CA LYS A 120 -1.04 -6.06 -14.98
C LYS A 120 -0.45 -5.69 -13.62
N ILE A 121 0.22 -6.65 -12.97
CA ILE A 121 0.77 -6.51 -11.61
C ILE A 121 2.26 -6.80 -11.64
N ALA A 122 3.04 -5.88 -11.06
CA ALA A 122 4.48 -6.06 -10.88
C ALA A 122 4.74 -6.99 -9.68
N SER A 123 5.56 -8.02 -9.87
CA SER A 123 6.15 -8.72 -8.73
C SER A 123 7.22 -7.84 -8.09
N PRO A 124 7.46 -7.95 -6.77
CA PRO A 124 8.58 -7.24 -6.12
C PRO A 124 9.90 -7.52 -6.86
N GLY A 125 10.52 -6.48 -7.42
CA GLY A 125 11.77 -6.59 -8.19
C GLY A 125 11.67 -7.30 -9.55
N GLY A 126 10.45 -7.63 -10.01
CA GLY A 126 10.21 -8.37 -11.25
C GLY A 126 9.47 -7.57 -12.32
N SER A 127 9.40 -8.14 -13.53
CA SER A 127 8.58 -7.59 -14.60
C SER A 127 7.09 -7.76 -14.31
N ALA A 128 6.28 -6.80 -14.75
CA ALA A 128 4.84 -6.85 -14.55
C ALA A 128 4.18 -7.90 -15.45
N LYS A 129 3.43 -8.81 -14.82
CA LYS A 129 2.71 -9.91 -15.48
C LYS A 129 1.24 -9.57 -15.61
N GLU A 130 0.61 -10.07 -16.68
CA GLU A 130 -0.81 -9.87 -16.96
C GLU A 130 -1.62 -11.07 -16.45
N TYR A 131 -2.75 -10.81 -15.82
CA TYR A 131 -3.65 -11.81 -15.27
C TYR A 131 -5.08 -11.57 -15.73
N GLU A 132 -5.81 -12.63 -16.04
CA GLU A 132 -7.26 -12.58 -16.16
C GLU A 132 -7.88 -12.25 -14.81
N ALA A 133 -8.83 -11.30 -14.82
CA ALA A 133 -9.48 -10.83 -13.62
C ALA A 133 -10.94 -10.44 -13.91
N SER A 134 -11.74 -10.45 -12.86
CA SER A 134 -13.11 -9.95 -12.88
C SER A 134 -13.34 -9.01 -11.72
N TYR A 135 -14.38 -8.20 -11.79
CA TYR A 135 -14.82 -7.42 -10.65
C TYR A 135 -16.33 -7.43 -10.51
N LYS A 136 -16.78 -7.21 -9.28
CA LYS A 136 -18.19 -6.97 -8.95
C LYS A 136 -18.32 -6.10 -7.72
N GLY A 137 -19.42 -5.37 -7.61
CA GLY A 137 -19.73 -4.63 -6.40
C GLY A 137 -20.68 -3.48 -6.64
N THR A 138 -20.67 -2.54 -5.72
CA THR A 138 -21.41 -1.27 -5.81
C THR A 138 -20.45 -0.16 -6.23
N MET A 139 -20.99 1.01 -6.59
CA MET A 139 -20.18 2.20 -6.87
C MET A 139 -19.26 2.64 -5.70
N ARG A 140 -19.52 2.19 -4.47
CA ARG A 140 -18.70 2.52 -3.29
C ARG A 140 -17.78 1.39 -2.81
N ASN A 141 -18.07 0.15 -3.18
CA ASN A 141 -17.32 -1.03 -2.74
C ASN A 141 -17.19 -1.99 -3.91
N VAL A 142 -15.99 -2.17 -4.42
CA VAL A 142 -15.70 -3.00 -5.59
C VAL A 142 -14.71 -4.08 -5.22
N VAL A 143 -15.00 -5.31 -5.60
CA VAL A 143 -14.18 -6.48 -5.33
C VAL A 143 -13.60 -6.97 -6.65
N PHE A 144 -12.28 -6.87 -6.83
CA PHE A 144 -11.57 -7.47 -7.95
C PHE A 144 -11.07 -8.86 -7.56
N THR A 145 -11.29 -9.85 -8.42
CA THR A 145 -10.87 -11.24 -8.22
C THR A 145 -9.86 -11.64 -9.29
N ILE A 146 -8.69 -12.08 -8.85
CA ILE A 146 -7.56 -12.52 -9.69
C ILE A 146 -7.19 -13.97 -9.31
N PRO A 147 -7.83 -14.98 -9.90
CA PRO A 147 -7.70 -16.37 -9.45
C PRO A 147 -6.29 -16.94 -9.56
N ALA A 148 -5.54 -16.57 -10.61
CA ALA A 148 -4.21 -17.11 -10.88
C ALA A 148 -3.08 -16.43 -10.08
N LEU A 149 -3.37 -15.36 -9.32
CA LEU A 149 -2.37 -14.64 -8.55
C LEU A 149 -2.31 -15.14 -7.11
N MET A 150 -1.14 -15.62 -6.67
CA MET A 150 -0.84 -16.00 -5.27
C MET A 150 -1.84 -16.98 -4.62
N GLY A 151 -2.30 -17.97 -5.39
CA GLY A 151 -3.28 -18.95 -4.92
C GLY A 151 -4.73 -18.42 -4.86
N GLY A 152 -5.00 -17.32 -5.57
CA GLY A 152 -6.27 -16.62 -5.57
C GLY A 152 -6.17 -15.33 -4.76
N THR A 153 -6.23 -14.19 -5.44
CA THR A 153 -6.16 -12.87 -4.82
C THR A 153 -7.47 -12.12 -5.00
N THR A 154 -7.90 -11.42 -3.95
CA THR A 154 -9.04 -10.51 -3.96
C THR A 154 -8.60 -9.13 -3.49
N ILE A 155 -8.84 -8.10 -4.29
CA ILE A 155 -8.61 -6.69 -3.93
C ILE A 155 -9.97 -6.06 -3.67
N ASN A 156 -10.21 -5.62 -2.44
CA ASN A 156 -11.40 -4.87 -2.08
C ASN A 156 -11.06 -3.38 -2.14
N TRP A 157 -11.60 -2.67 -3.12
CA TRP A 157 -11.51 -1.24 -3.24
C TRP A 157 -12.74 -0.58 -2.60
N THR A 158 -12.51 0.42 -1.76
CA THR A 158 -13.56 1.19 -1.08
C THR A 158 -13.41 2.67 -1.41
N PHE A 159 -14.51 3.31 -1.83
CA PHE A 159 -14.52 4.72 -2.19
C PHE A 159 -14.33 5.64 -0.97
N GLY A 160 -13.45 6.62 -1.09
CA GLY A 160 -13.19 7.64 -0.08
C GLY A 160 -11.93 7.39 0.74
N GLU A 161 -11.78 8.15 1.82
CA GLU A 161 -10.64 8.05 2.73
C GLU A 161 -10.73 6.79 3.60
N PRO A 162 -9.60 6.13 3.90
CA PRO A 162 -9.54 4.99 4.81
C PRO A 162 -9.87 5.41 6.26
N PRO A 163 -10.46 4.52 7.08
CA PRO A 163 -10.58 4.77 8.51
C PRO A 163 -9.20 5.02 9.14
N ALA A 164 -9.07 6.04 9.99
CA ALA A 164 -7.79 6.44 10.58
C ALA A 164 -7.04 5.28 11.25
N ALA A 165 -7.79 4.38 11.93
CA ALA A 165 -7.21 3.22 12.62
C ALA A 165 -6.55 2.25 11.64
N MET A 166 -7.15 2.05 10.47
CA MET A 166 -6.63 1.17 9.43
C MET A 166 -5.33 1.73 8.84
N SER A 167 -5.26 3.05 8.64
CA SER A 167 -4.08 3.72 8.09
C SER A 167 -2.85 3.62 9.00
N ILE A 168 -3.05 3.78 10.31
CA ILE A 168 -1.96 3.75 11.31
C ILE A 168 -1.57 2.34 11.75
N ALA A 169 -2.37 1.31 11.48
CA ALA A 169 -2.04 -0.06 11.87
C ALA A 169 -0.76 -0.56 11.18
N GLY A 170 0.16 -1.15 11.94
CA GLY A 170 1.44 -1.64 11.44
C GLY A 170 2.48 -1.87 12.53
N GLU A 171 3.64 -2.35 12.10
CA GLU A 171 4.85 -2.41 12.93
C GLU A 171 5.76 -1.29 12.46
N TYR A 172 6.27 -0.51 13.41
CA TYR A 172 7.10 0.66 13.17
C TYR A 172 8.43 0.43 13.86
N LYS A 173 9.53 0.60 13.13
CA LYS A 173 10.88 0.49 13.68
C LYS A 173 11.49 1.87 13.76
N GLY A 174 12.03 2.23 14.92
CA GLY A 174 12.39 3.61 15.19
C GLY A 174 13.22 3.81 16.44
N THR A 175 13.27 5.07 16.87
CA THR A 175 13.99 5.48 18.07
C THR A 175 13.00 6.01 19.09
N ASP A 176 13.06 5.48 20.30
CA ASP A 176 12.42 6.08 21.47
C ASP A 176 13.41 6.94 22.26
N ALA A 177 12.94 8.04 22.82
CA ALA A 177 13.71 8.95 23.64
C ALA A 177 12.92 9.37 24.90
N ILE A 178 13.43 8.98 26.07
CA ILE A 178 12.80 9.32 27.35
C ILE A 178 13.49 10.47 28.06
N LYS A 179 12.70 11.33 28.71
CA LYS A 179 13.16 12.32 29.69
C LYS A 179 12.49 12.06 31.04
N VAL A 180 13.23 12.24 32.12
CA VAL A 180 12.73 12.13 33.50
C VAL A 180 12.75 13.51 34.15
N GLY A 181 11.60 13.96 34.66
CA GLY A 181 11.46 15.26 35.32
C GLY A 181 11.83 16.47 34.46
N GLY A 182 11.83 16.32 33.13
CA GLY A 182 12.21 17.36 32.17
C GLY A 182 13.72 17.60 32.02
N ASN A 183 14.52 17.34 33.06
CA ASN A 183 15.93 17.70 33.12
C ASN A 183 16.91 16.53 32.90
N PHE A 184 16.47 15.29 33.09
CA PHE A 184 17.32 14.10 32.91
C PHE A 184 17.01 13.43 31.58
N GLY A 185 18.04 13.23 30.74
CA GLY A 185 17.92 12.67 29.39
C GLY A 185 18.10 13.72 28.28
N PRO A 186 17.83 13.37 27.01
CA PRO A 186 17.15 12.14 26.59
C PRO A 186 18.02 10.89 26.73
N TYR A 187 17.41 9.80 27.19
CA TYR A 187 17.98 8.45 27.07
C TYR A 187 17.28 7.75 25.91
N THR A 188 18.05 7.15 25.00
CA THR A 188 17.50 6.69 23.72
C THR A 188 17.63 5.19 23.54
N VAL A 189 16.60 4.59 22.95
CA VAL A 189 16.61 3.22 22.44
C VAL A 189 16.44 3.29 20.93
N ALA A 190 17.46 2.88 20.20
CA ALA A 190 17.38 2.72 18.76
C ALA A 190 16.72 1.38 18.41
N ASP A 191 16.19 1.29 17.19
CA ASP A 191 15.63 0.07 16.61
C ASP A 191 14.43 -0.54 17.38
N ALA A 192 13.78 0.22 18.27
CA ALA A 192 12.57 -0.19 18.96
C ALA A 192 11.42 -0.40 17.97
N VAL A 193 10.70 -1.53 18.12
CA VAL A 193 9.60 -1.91 17.24
C VAL A 193 8.26 -1.74 17.95
N TYR A 194 7.53 -0.67 17.62
CA TYR A 194 6.20 -0.39 18.14
C TYR A 194 5.17 -1.07 17.24
N LYS A 195 4.19 -1.73 17.85
CA LYS A 195 3.13 -2.42 17.10
C LYS A 195 1.78 -1.76 17.35
N VAL A 196 1.14 -1.31 16.27
CA VAL A 196 -0.19 -0.71 16.28
C VAL A 196 -1.18 -1.65 15.58
N VAL A 197 -2.29 -1.95 16.26
CA VAL A 197 -3.35 -2.84 15.76
C VAL A 197 -4.66 -2.07 15.73
N ALA A 198 -5.34 -2.06 14.58
CA ALA A 198 -6.69 -1.53 14.46
C ALA A 198 -7.72 -2.51 15.03
N ASN A 199 -8.65 -1.98 15.82
CA ASN A 199 -9.81 -2.70 16.32
C ASN A 199 -11.00 -2.53 15.38
N ALA A 200 -11.97 -3.44 15.46
CA ALA A 200 -13.17 -3.42 14.61
C ALA A 200 -14.07 -2.19 14.86
N ASP A 201 -13.99 -1.58 16.04
CA ASP A 201 -14.74 -0.40 16.45
C ASP A 201 -14.09 0.92 16.01
N GLY A 202 -12.96 0.86 15.29
CA GLY A 202 -12.22 2.04 14.84
C GLY A 202 -11.24 2.61 15.87
N THR A 203 -11.09 1.99 17.04
CA THR A 203 -9.99 2.30 17.97
C THR A 203 -8.70 1.56 17.58
N ILE A 204 -7.60 1.87 18.25
CA ILE A 204 -6.34 1.13 18.10
C ILE A 204 -5.80 0.63 19.43
N ASN A 205 -4.98 -0.41 19.37
CA ASN A 205 -4.09 -0.82 20.46
C ASN A 205 -2.64 -0.54 20.04
N VAL A 206 -1.81 -0.09 20.98
CA VAL A 206 -0.36 0.03 20.77
C VAL A 206 0.39 -0.81 21.79
N THR A 207 1.33 -1.61 21.30
CA THR A 207 2.29 -2.35 22.12
C THR A 207 3.64 -1.68 22.03
N VAL A 208 4.15 -1.27 23.19
CA VAL A 208 5.52 -0.79 23.38
C VAL A 208 6.38 -2.01 23.73
N PRO A 209 7.51 -2.25 23.03
CA PRO A 209 8.36 -3.40 23.29
C PRO A 209 9.11 -3.25 24.62
N GLU A 210 9.86 -4.27 25.02
CA GLU A 210 10.85 -4.09 26.08
C GLU A 210 11.94 -3.13 25.59
N GLU A 211 12.31 -2.16 26.43
CA GLU A 211 13.23 -1.09 26.10
C GLU A 211 14.35 -1.01 27.15
N GLN A 212 15.60 -0.86 26.69
CA GLN A 212 16.79 -0.82 27.55
C GLN A 212 17.51 0.52 27.42
N TYR A 213 17.45 1.33 28.47
CA TYR A 213 18.05 2.67 28.52
C TYR A 213 19.35 2.62 29.30
N LYS A 214 20.47 2.94 28.64
CA LYS A 214 21.81 2.91 29.24
C LYS A 214 22.20 4.25 29.84
N ASP A 215 23.23 4.22 30.70
CA ASP A 215 23.91 5.42 31.22
C ASP A 215 23.01 6.40 31.98
N THR A 216 21.95 5.89 32.62
CA THR A 216 21.10 6.72 33.49
C THR A 216 21.74 6.88 34.87
N PRO A 217 21.40 7.93 35.65
CA PRO A 217 21.89 8.11 37.03
C PRO A 217 21.60 6.90 37.96
N MET A 218 20.55 6.13 37.65
CA MET A 218 20.16 4.93 38.39
C MET A 218 20.84 3.64 37.89
N GLY A 219 21.64 3.72 36.83
CA GLY A 219 22.22 2.58 36.12
C GLY A 219 21.48 2.26 34.82
N ASP A 220 21.79 1.13 34.22
CA ASP A 220 21.09 0.64 33.03
C ASP A 220 19.68 0.21 33.41
N LEU A 221 18.69 0.80 32.75
CA LEU A 221 17.27 0.56 33.00
C LEU A 221 16.70 -0.39 31.96
N THR A 222 15.79 -1.24 32.37
CA THR A 222 14.96 -2.05 31.47
C THR A 222 13.50 -1.84 31.84
N LEU A 223 12.72 -1.35 30.88
CA LEU A 223 11.27 -1.24 30.97
C LEU A 223 10.66 -2.39 30.15
N GLY A 224 9.91 -3.26 30.80
CA GLY A 224 9.23 -4.39 30.18
C GLY A 224 8.14 -3.92 29.22
N SER A 225 7.82 -4.78 28.25
CA SER A 225 6.78 -4.51 27.27
C SER A 225 5.40 -4.31 27.92
N PHE A 226 4.63 -3.37 27.39
CA PHE A 226 3.25 -3.12 27.82
C PHE A 226 2.38 -2.74 26.63
N THR A 227 1.05 -2.83 26.79
CA THR A 227 0.09 -2.49 25.75
C THR A 227 -0.96 -1.53 26.29
N VAL A 228 -1.21 -0.44 25.56
CA VAL A 228 -2.33 0.46 25.81
C VAL A 228 -3.41 0.15 24.77
N SER A 229 -4.60 -0.20 25.24
CA SER A 229 -5.71 -0.65 24.39
C SER A 229 -6.80 0.40 24.23
N ASN A 230 -7.64 0.27 23.21
CA ASN A 230 -8.84 1.07 22.97
C ASN A 230 -8.55 2.59 22.91
N ILE A 231 -7.49 2.96 22.19
CA ILE A 231 -7.12 4.36 21.97
C ILE A 231 -8.02 4.92 20.88
N VAL A 232 -8.73 5.99 21.21
CA VAL A 232 -9.75 6.60 20.35
C VAL A 232 -9.12 7.65 19.45
N TYR A 233 -9.62 7.77 18.21
CA TYR A 233 -9.23 8.84 17.31
C TYR A 233 -9.91 10.16 17.69
N ASP A 234 -9.11 11.21 17.87
CA ASP A 234 -9.54 12.58 18.05
C ASP A 234 -9.42 13.31 16.70
N GLU A 235 -10.57 13.62 16.10
CA GLU A 235 -10.68 14.32 14.80
C GLU A 235 -10.07 15.73 14.83
N THR A 236 -10.10 16.42 15.97
CA THR A 236 -9.57 17.79 16.11
C THR A 236 -8.04 17.76 16.18
N ALA A 237 -7.50 16.84 16.98
CA ALA A 237 -6.06 16.64 17.10
C ALA A 237 -5.44 15.86 15.93
N LYS A 238 -6.28 15.22 15.10
CA LYS A 238 -5.93 14.26 14.06
C LYS A 238 -4.99 13.17 14.60
N ALA A 239 -5.33 12.64 15.78
CA ALA A 239 -4.44 11.78 16.56
C ALA A 239 -5.22 10.73 17.33
N PHE A 240 -4.57 9.62 17.66
CA PHE A 240 -5.09 8.68 18.64
C PHE A 240 -4.64 9.11 20.03
N VAL A 241 -5.58 9.41 20.91
CA VAL A 241 -5.29 9.96 22.24
C VAL A 241 -6.00 9.13 23.30
N ARG A 242 -5.29 8.80 24.38
CA ARG A 242 -5.90 8.14 25.53
C ARG A 242 -5.19 8.53 26.82
N ASP A 243 -5.98 8.92 27.82
CA ASP A 243 -5.58 8.86 29.22
C ASP A 243 -5.83 7.44 29.72
N TYR A 244 -4.77 6.76 30.16
CA TYR A 244 -4.81 5.38 30.66
C TYR A 244 -4.40 5.31 32.14
N SER A 245 -4.42 6.43 32.86
CA SER A 245 -4.05 6.50 34.28
C SER A 245 -4.89 5.61 35.19
N GLY A 246 -6.14 5.33 34.78
CA GLY A 246 -7.08 4.49 35.52
C GLY A 246 -7.12 3.03 35.07
N ASP A 247 -6.33 2.65 34.06
CA ASP A 247 -6.43 1.32 33.43
C ASP A 247 -5.68 0.24 34.26
N GLY A 248 -4.91 0.63 35.28
CA GLY A 248 -4.17 -0.31 36.14
C GLY A 248 -3.07 -1.08 35.42
N ILE A 249 -2.61 -0.58 34.27
CA ILE A 249 -1.53 -1.17 33.47
C ILE A 249 -0.26 -1.19 34.31
N LYS A 250 0.49 -2.29 34.23
CA LYS A 250 1.78 -2.47 34.89
C LYS A 250 2.85 -2.85 33.88
N ALA A 251 4.09 -2.46 34.17
CA ALA A 251 5.25 -2.96 33.48
C ALA A 251 6.33 -3.37 34.49
N HIS A 252 7.07 -4.41 34.10
CA HIS A 252 8.26 -4.82 34.80
C HIS A 252 9.34 -3.76 34.64
N PHE A 253 10.02 -3.38 35.72
CA PHE A 253 11.11 -2.41 35.66
C PHE A 253 12.31 -2.89 36.46
N THR A 254 13.46 -2.94 35.78
CA THR A 254 14.74 -3.31 36.37
C THR A 254 15.74 -2.18 36.23
N ALA A 255 16.60 -1.99 37.23
CA ALA A 255 17.77 -1.12 37.16
C ALA A 255 19.03 -1.87 37.59
N LYS A 256 20.12 -1.74 36.82
CA LYS A 256 21.42 -2.34 37.10
C LYS A 256 22.50 -1.28 37.20
N LYS A 257 23.20 -1.19 38.35
CA LYS A 257 24.30 -0.26 38.55
C LYS A 257 25.59 -1.04 38.83
N GLY A 258 26.60 -0.84 38.00
CA GLY A 258 27.86 -1.61 38.10
C GLY A 258 27.66 -3.12 37.96
N GLY A 259 26.69 -3.55 37.15
CA GLY A 259 26.36 -4.97 36.92
C GLY A 259 25.49 -5.62 38.01
N GLN A 260 25.21 -4.93 39.12
CA GLN A 260 24.31 -5.42 40.17
C GLN A 260 22.90 -4.88 39.99
N VAL A 261 21.90 -5.74 40.16
CA VAL A 261 20.49 -5.34 40.18
C VAL A 261 20.23 -4.53 41.45
N VAL A 262 19.81 -3.28 41.28
CA VAL A 262 19.45 -2.36 42.37
C VAL A 262 17.95 -2.12 42.47
N MET A 263 17.20 -2.47 41.42
CA MET A 263 15.74 -2.44 41.39
C MET A 263 15.24 -3.53 40.44
N ASP A 264 14.18 -4.22 40.85
CA ASP A 264 13.51 -5.28 40.08
C ASP A 264 12.09 -5.42 40.64
N LYS A 265 11.11 -4.82 39.96
CA LYS A 265 9.72 -4.78 40.44
C LYS A 265 8.73 -4.43 39.33
N GLU A 266 7.48 -4.87 39.50
CA GLU A 266 6.32 -4.37 38.76
C GLU A 266 5.88 -2.99 39.25
N TYR A 267 5.72 -2.04 38.33
CA TYR A 267 5.15 -0.72 38.61
C TYR A 267 3.92 -0.45 37.77
N GLU A 268 2.91 0.11 38.42
CA GLU A 268 1.72 0.63 37.77
C GLU A 268 1.99 1.99 37.13
N PHE A 269 1.43 2.22 35.95
CA PHE A 269 1.45 3.52 35.29
C PHE A 269 0.42 4.45 35.91
N LYS A 270 0.84 5.66 36.28
CA LYS A 270 -0.01 6.74 36.80
C LYS A 270 0.21 8.02 36.01
N ASN A 271 -0.76 8.93 36.06
CA ASN A 271 -0.71 10.21 35.33
C ASN A 271 -0.26 10.01 33.88
N ALA A 272 -0.88 9.01 33.25
CA ALA A 272 -0.40 8.32 32.07
C ALA A 272 -1.28 8.66 30.87
N LYS A 273 -0.70 9.30 29.86
CA LYS A 273 -1.39 9.74 28.65
C LYS A 273 -0.52 9.47 27.44
N ILE A 274 -1.11 8.85 26.42
CA ILE A 274 -0.46 8.54 25.16
C ILE A 274 -1.14 9.25 24.00
N THR A 275 -0.35 9.72 23.04
CA THR A 275 -0.79 10.33 21.78
C THR A 275 -0.02 9.71 20.63
N LEU A 276 -0.70 9.21 19.60
CA LEU A 276 -0.10 8.64 18.40
C LEU A 276 -0.56 9.39 17.15
N LYS A 277 0.37 9.69 16.25
CA LYS A 277 0.09 10.35 14.96
C LYS A 277 0.92 9.72 13.85
N LEU A 278 0.38 9.78 12.63
CA LEU A 278 1.21 9.64 11.43
C LEU A 278 1.63 11.03 10.96
N THR A 279 2.90 11.19 10.66
CA THR A 279 3.42 12.34 9.93
C THR A 279 3.01 12.27 8.46
N GLU A 280 3.15 13.38 7.72
CA GLU A 280 2.83 13.44 6.29
C GLU A 280 3.68 12.45 5.45
N ASP A 281 4.91 12.15 5.88
CA ASP A 281 5.80 11.16 5.27
C ASP A 281 5.54 9.72 5.76
N GLY A 282 4.50 9.49 6.58
CA GLY A 282 4.04 8.17 6.99
C GLY A 282 4.79 7.55 8.17
N LYS A 283 5.60 8.34 8.90
CA LYS A 283 6.25 7.90 10.14
C LYS A 283 5.26 7.94 11.29
N LEU A 284 5.37 6.97 12.19
CA LEU A 284 4.64 6.98 13.45
C LEU A 284 5.38 7.86 14.45
N THR A 285 4.68 8.81 15.05
CA THR A 285 5.12 9.50 16.27
C THR A 285 4.26 9.09 17.44
N VAL A 286 4.90 8.84 18.59
CA VAL A 286 4.23 8.50 19.85
C VAL A 286 4.79 9.40 20.93
N GLU A 287 3.90 10.15 21.58
CA GLU A 287 4.21 10.90 22.80
C GLU A 287 3.52 10.19 23.95
N ASN A 288 4.29 9.73 24.93
CA ASN A 288 3.76 9.04 26.10
C ASN A 288 4.30 9.69 27.38
N GLY A 289 3.43 10.37 28.10
CA GLY A 289 3.74 10.91 29.43
C GLY A 289 3.19 9.97 30.50
N PHE A 290 3.99 9.61 31.50
CA PHE A 290 3.56 8.72 32.59
C PHE A 290 4.44 8.84 33.84
N GLN A 291 3.99 8.27 34.95
CA GLN A 291 4.74 8.04 36.17
C GLN A 291 4.68 6.56 36.53
N LEU A 292 5.80 5.98 36.95
CA LEU A 292 5.85 4.61 37.46
C LEU A 292 5.70 4.60 38.99
N GLY A 293 4.66 3.93 39.49
CA GLY A 293 4.42 3.76 40.92
C GLY A 293 4.19 5.08 41.67
N SER A 294 5.12 5.43 42.55
CA SER A 294 5.08 6.67 43.35
C SER A 294 6.29 7.56 43.06
N MET A 295 6.87 7.44 41.86
CA MET A 295 8.01 8.25 41.44
C MET A 295 7.63 9.75 41.48
N PRO A 296 8.47 10.61 42.08
CA PRO A 296 8.15 12.03 42.24
C PRO A 296 8.23 12.83 40.93
N PHE A 297 8.90 12.29 39.90
CA PHE A 297 9.11 12.95 38.61
C PHE A 297 8.35 12.22 37.50
N PRO A 298 7.69 12.95 36.58
CA PRO A 298 7.11 12.36 35.38
C PRO A 298 8.18 11.89 34.40
N ILE A 299 7.84 10.89 33.60
CA ILE A 299 8.60 10.41 32.45
C ILE A 299 7.85 10.84 31.18
N THR A 300 8.59 11.30 30.19
CA THR A 300 8.06 11.59 28.86
C THR A 300 8.87 10.83 27.83
N ALA A 301 8.23 9.88 27.16
CA ALA A 301 8.77 9.14 26.03
C ALA A 301 8.30 9.78 24.71
N ASN A 302 9.22 9.96 23.78
CA ASN A 302 8.96 10.47 22.44
C ASN A 302 9.58 9.51 21.44
N TYR A 303 8.73 8.76 20.76
CA TYR A 303 9.13 7.79 19.76
C TYR A 303 8.86 8.32 18.35
N THR A 304 9.77 8.02 17.43
CA THR A 304 9.54 8.19 15.98
C THR A 304 10.03 6.96 15.24
N GLY A 305 9.18 6.36 14.40
CA GLY A 305 9.51 5.15 13.67
C GLY A 305 8.92 5.09 12.27
N GLU A 306 9.63 4.39 11.38
CA GLU A 306 9.20 4.12 10.02
C GLU A 306 8.43 2.81 9.97
N LYS A 307 7.36 2.78 9.18
CA LYS A 307 6.56 1.57 8.99
C LYS A 307 7.44 0.50 8.34
N GLN A 308 7.51 -0.67 8.95
CA GLN A 308 8.30 -1.77 8.39
C GLN A 308 7.63 -2.27 7.11
N SER A 309 8.33 -2.10 5.99
CA SER A 309 8.02 -2.79 4.73
C SER A 309 8.15 -4.29 4.98
N LYS A 310 7.07 -5.05 4.80
CA LYS A 310 7.12 -6.51 4.78
C LYS A 310 7.53 -7.02 3.41
#